data_AF-A0A1S0UJ35-F1
#
_entry.id   AF-A0A1S0UJ35-F1
#
_cell.length_a   1.000
_cell.length_b   1.000
_cell.length_c   1.000
_cell.angle_alpha   90.00
_cell.angle_beta   90.00
_cell.angle_gamma   90.00
#
_symmetry.space_group_name_H-M   'P 1'
#
loop_
_entity.id
_entity.type
_entity.pdbx_description
1 polymer ?
#
loop_
_entity_poly.entity_id
_entity_poly.type
_entity_poly.pdbx_seq_one_letter_code
_entity_poly.pdbx_strand_id
1 'polypeptide(L)'
;MYLPQIVDAVTYLHEQIGILHRDLKPGNVLLCNNDQVKLADFGLALKLSDLPHSSLNVCGTPNYLSPQVLRREGHSKESEAWSIGCILYCMLIGKPPFEADTLEKTYVKIASCDYSFPLKPKICTSAEDLISKLLIPDAMVRMKISDVKYHPYLSNKNIAEIQEPYSVKTKGNNIFHLSRTTNFDQGFGGGCSIADSGIGSDGCLNARPRSLSDCKALYKQLLLGCYTVSDEAPRLSDFQLNMVSKWVDYTNKYGFGCVLSDGTHCTLFVDNSSVSRRHAIEKEAERYLMISDIDQDPWTFVEWTTLDTISDQRLAKKIHVVELFSDYMDKELQPVFEHSCIRQQLDALVYQKRHNGVLVMFLALGTIQINFLESHEKLVISRDEHGRLLLTVIKRCVGFRTYQLLPYASTLTRPDCQKVQQLLNKACQLLEGEKALLQRTYCATQC
;
A
#
# COMPACT_ATOMS: atom_id res chain seq x y z
N MET A 1 11.24 -7.37 24.43
CA MET A 1 10.78 -8.75 24.19
C MET A 1 11.31 -9.35 22.89
N TYR A 2 11.38 -8.61 21.77
CA TYR A 2 11.79 -9.18 20.48
C TYR A 2 13.31 -9.13 20.17
N LEU A 3 14.02 -8.06 20.58
CA LEU A 3 15.45 -7.91 20.29
C LEU A 3 16.32 -9.11 20.77
N PRO A 4 16.15 -9.64 22.00
CA PRO A 4 16.91 -10.83 22.42
C PRO A 4 16.72 -12.02 21.48
N GLN A 5 15.49 -12.29 21.04
CA GLN A 5 15.20 -13.40 20.13
C GLN A 5 15.84 -13.19 18.74
N ILE A 6 15.87 -11.95 18.24
CA ILE A 6 16.58 -11.60 16.99
C ILE A 6 18.08 -11.88 17.16
N VAL A 7 18.68 -11.40 18.25
CA VAL A 7 20.11 -11.59 18.55
C VAL A 7 20.44 -13.07 18.68
N ASP A 8 19.61 -13.86 19.37
CA ASP A 8 19.79 -15.30 19.52
C ASP A 8 19.70 -16.02 18.17
N ALA A 9 18.72 -15.67 17.33
CA ALA A 9 18.57 -16.24 15.99
C ALA A 9 19.78 -15.93 15.10
N VAL A 10 20.24 -14.67 15.05
CA VAL A 10 21.42 -14.30 14.25
C VAL A 10 22.69 -14.94 14.80
N THR A 11 22.86 -15.00 16.12
CA THR A 11 23.99 -15.70 16.76
C THR A 11 23.97 -17.18 16.37
N TYR A 12 22.80 -17.83 16.35
CA TYR A 12 22.67 -19.21 15.89
C TYR A 12 23.10 -19.38 14.42
N LEU A 13 22.68 -18.48 13.53
CA LEU A 13 23.12 -18.49 12.13
C LEU A 13 24.65 -18.37 12.00
N HIS A 14 25.26 -17.49 12.79
CA HIS A 14 26.70 -17.21 12.75
C HIS A 14 27.54 -18.34 13.33
N GLU A 15 27.15 -18.89 14.48
CA GLU A 15 28.00 -19.80 15.25
C GLU A 15 27.67 -21.28 15.01
N GLN A 16 26.40 -21.62 14.75
CA GLN A 16 25.97 -23.01 14.61
C GLN A 16 25.83 -23.42 13.14
N ILE A 17 25.26 -22.55 12.31
CA ILE A 17 25.04 -22.83 10.88
C ILE A 17 26.22 -22.37 10.03
N GLY A 18 26.94 -21.33 10.46
CA GLY A 18 28.07 -20.76 9.74
C GLY A 18 27.65 -19.95 8.51
N ILE A 19 26.56 -19.20 8.58
CA ILE A 19 26.07 -18.34 7.49
C ILE A 19 25.82 -16.90 7.95
N LEU A 20 25.95 -15.95 7.01
CA LEU A 20 25.46 -14.58 7.10
C LEU A 20 24.10 -14.50 6.39
N HIS A 21 23.15 -13.74 6.93
CA HIS A 21 21.83 -13.57 6.31
C HIS A 21 21.84 -12.51 5.19
N ARG A 22 22.60 -11.41 5.36
CA ARG A 22 22.84 -10.31 4.40
C ARG A 22 21.66 -9.42 4.04
N ASP A 23 20.46 -9.67 4.59
CA ASP A 23 19.28 -8.82 4.39
C ASP A 23 18.44 -8.71 5.68
N LEU A 24 19.11 -8.54 6.81
CA LEU A 24 18.43 -8.30 8.09
C LEU A 24 17.71 -6.95 8.05
N LYS A 25 16.38 -7.00 8.13
CA LYS A 25 15.48 -5.85 8.17
C LYS A 25 14.19 -6.24 8.90
N PRO A 26 13.39 -5.27 9.39
CA PRO A 26 12.12 -5.58 10.06
C PRO A 26 11.18 -6.46 9.23
N GLY A 27 11.15 -6.29 7.90
CA GLY A 27 10.34 -7.12 7.00
C GLY A 27 10.72 -8.61 6.96
N ASN A 28 11.95 -8.96 7.38
CA ASN A 28 12.45 -10.33 7.46
C ASN A 28 12.45 -10.88 8.91
N VAL A 29 11.94 -10.11 9.87
CA VAL A 29 11.74 -10.51 11.27
C VAL A 29 10.25 -10.77 11.49
N LEU A 30 9.84 -12.03 11.37
CA LEU A 30 8.44 -12.45 11.48
C LEU A 30 8.06 -12.73 12.93
N LEU A 31 6.79 -12.46 13.27
CA LEU A 31 6.20 -12.80 14.56
C LEU A 31 5.17 -13.93 14.39
N CYS A 32 5.29 -14.95 15.23
CA CYS A 32 4.30 -16.03 15.34
C CYS A 32 3.21 -15.66 16.36
N ASN A 33 2.09 -16.40 16.35
CA ASN A 33 0.93 -16.19 17.23
C ASN A 33 1.22 -16.28 18.75
N ASN A 34 2.45 -16.65 19.14
CA ASN A 34 2.94 -16.79 20.51
C ASN A 34 4.11 -15.83 20.81
N ASP A 35 4.19 -14.71 20.11
CA ASP A 35 5.27 -13.70 20.22
C ASP A 35 6.69 -14.25 20.01
N GLN A 36 6.81 -15.39 19.33
CA GLN A 36 8.10 -15.93 18.89
C GLN A 36 8.57 -15.27 17.61
N VAL A 37 9.82 -14.83 17.61
CA VAL A 37 10.49 -14.27 16.45
C VAL A 37 11.02 -15.39 15.56
N LYS A 38 10.83 -15.25 14.25
CA LYS A 38 11.47 -16.09 13.23
C LYS A 38 12.12 -15.22 12.15
N LEU A 39 13.35 -15.55 11.78
CA LEU A 39 14.00 -14.93 10.62
C LEU A 39 13.51 -15.62 9.34
N ALA A 40 13.30 -14.84 8.29
CA ALA A 40 12.84 -15.30 6.99
C ALA A 40 13.69 -14.69 5.86
N ASP A 41 13.51 -15.23 4.64
CA ASP A 41 14.19 -14.75 3.42
C ASP A 41 15.73 -14.89 3.45
N PHE A 42 16.19 -16.14 3.31
CA PHE A 42 17.61 -16.48 3.16
C PHE A 42 18.10 -16.40 1.71
N GLY A 43 17.38 -15.70 0.82
CA GLY A 43 17.70 -15.63 -0.62
C GLY A 43 19.05 -14.97 -0.91
N LEU A 44 19.57 -14.16 0.02
CA LEU A 44 20.88 -13.51 -0.06
C LEU A 44 21.92 -14.12 0.88
N ALA A 45 21.58 -15.20 1.60
CA ALA A 45 22.45 -15.78 2.61
C ALA A 45 23.77 -16.29 2.01
N LEU A 46 24.85 -16.20 2.78
CA LEU A 46 26.20 -16.59 2.35
C LEU A 46 26.88 -17.41 3.44
N LYS A 47 27.56 -18.50 3.08
CA LYS A 47 28.36 -19.25 4.04
C LYS A 47 29.60 -18.47 4.44
N LEU A 48 29.93 -18.51 5.73
CA LEU A 48 31.15 -17.90 6.26
C LEU A 48 32.42 -18.51 5.63
N SER A 49 32.35 -19.77 5.19
CA SER A 49 33.43 -20.45 4.45
C SER A 49 33.74 -19.82 3.10
N ASP A 50 32.80 -19.07 2.52
CA ASP A 50 32.89 -18.52 1.16
C ASP A 50 33.39 -17.05 1.17
N LEU A 51 33.73 -16.53 2.35
CA LEU A 51 34.37 -15.24 2.54
C LEU A 51 35.87 -15.30 2.22
N PRO A 52 36.47 -14.26 1.62
CA PRO A 52 35.89 -12.96 1.26
C PRO A 52 35.41 -12.87 -0.21
N HIS A 53 35.63 -13.90 -1.04
CA HIS A 53 35.46 -13.81 -2.49
C HIS A 53 34.01 -13.53 -2.93
N SER A 54 33.02 -14.03 -2.19
CA SER A 54 31.59 -13.89 -2.52
C SER A 54 30.87 -12.75 -1.78
N SER A 55 31.55 -12.04 -0.87
CA SER A 55 30.94 -11.00 -0.03
C SER A 55 31.06 -9.56 -0.56
N LEU A 56 31.84 -9.32 -1.61
CA LEU A 56 32.13 -7.98 -2.13
C LEU A 56 30.95 -7.34 -2.90
N ASN A 57 29.95 -8.13 -3.27
CA ASN A 57 28.73 -7.64 -3.92
C ASN A 57 27.87 -6.88 -2.90
N VAL A 58 27.55 -5.61 -3.23
CA VAL A 58 26.59 -4.80 -2.49
C VAL A 58 25.20 -5.39 -2.70
N CYS A 59 24.60 -5.98 -1.66
CA CYS A 59 23.23 -6.47 -1.69
C CYS A 59 22.54 -6.28 -0.34
N GLY A 60 21.21 -6.41 -0.33
CA GLY A 60 20.37 -6.18 0.83
C GLY A 60 19.63 -4.85 0.74
N THR A 61 18.79 -4.59 1.73
CA THR A 61 17.89 -3.42 1.74
C THR A 61 18.65 -2.15 2.14
N PRO A 62 18.65 -1.08 1.32
CA PRO A 62 19.53 0.09 1.49
C PRO A 62 19.60 0.70 2.90
N ASN A 63 18.46 0.90 3.55
CA ASN A 63 18.36 1.52 4.88
C ASN A 63 19.02 0.71 6.02
N TYR A 64 19.40 -0.53 5.77
CA TYR A 64 19.99 -1.45 6.75
C TYR A 64 21.41 -1.88 6.38
N LEU A 65 21.95 -1.35 5.28
CA LEU A 65 23.33 -1.58 4.84
C LEU A 65 24.31 -0.83 5.75
N SER A 66 25.43 -1.48 6.04
CA SER A 66 26.53 -0.88 6.81
C SER A 66 27.50 -0.11 5.90
N PRO A 67 28.27 0.86 6.44
CA PRO A 67 29.20 1.65 5.65
C PRO A 67 30.24 0.82 4.90
N GLN A 68 30.76 -0.25 5.53
CA GLN A 68 31.71 -1.19 4.91
C GLN A 68 31.12 -1.91 3.69
N VAL A 69 29.82 -2.27 3.72
CA VAL A 69 29.16 -2.91 2.58
C VAL A 69 29.03 -1.92 1.43
N LEU A 70 28.68 -0.66 1.71
CA LEU A 70 28.64 0.40 0.68
C LEU A 70 30.02 0.67 0.06
N ARG A 71 31.09 0.59 0.87
CA ARG A 71 32.49 0.69 0.41
C ARG A 71 33.02 -0.56 -0.30
N ARG A 72 32.17 -1.58 -0.50
CA ARG A 72 32.52 -2.86 -1.12
C ARG A 72 33.61 -3.64 -0.37
N GLU A 73 33.73 -3.43 0.93
CA GLU A 73 34.59 -4.23 1.83
C GLU A 73 33.93 -5.58 2.17
N GLY A 74 32.62 -5.68 1.92
CA GLY A 74 31.82 -6.88 2.00
C GLY A 74 31.07 -7.08 3.31
N HIS A 75 30.19 -8.08 3.31
CA HIS A 75 29.40 -8.46 4.48
C HIS A 75 30.23 -9.27 5.49
N SER A 76 30.00 -9.00 6.77
CA SER A 76 30.60 -9.69 7.92
C SER A 76 29.60 -9.81 9.08
N LYS A 77 29.97 -10.50 10.16
CA LYS A 77 29.14 -10.57 11.39
C LYS A 77 28.88 -9.17 11.96
N GLU A 78 29.88 -8.30 11.89
CA GLU A 78 29.82 -6.90 12.31
C GLU A 78 28.90 -6.08 11.40
N SER A 79 28.86 -6.39 10.09
CA SER A 79 27.90 -5.76 9.18
C SER A 79 26.45 -6.07 9.55
N GLU A 80 26.18 -7.27 10.09
CA GLU A 80 24.86 -7.66 10.57
C GLU A 80 24.53 -7.09 11.95
N ALA A 81 25.55 -6.83 12.79
CA ALA A 81 25.39 -6.06 14.02
C ALA A 81 24.87 -4.64 13.75
N TRP A 82 25.38 -4.00 12.70
CA TRP A 82 24.85 -2.71 12.23
C TRP A 82 23.38 -2.81 11.83
N SER A 83 23.01 -3.82 11.05
CA SER A 83 21.62 -4.03 10.64
C SER A 83 20.71 -4.27 11.86
N ILE A 84 21.17 -4.98 12.90
CA ILE A 84 20.45 -5.11 14.18
C ILE A 84 20.29 -3.76 14.88
N GLY A 85 21.31 -2.90 14.86
CA GLY A 85 21.21 -1.52 15.36
C GLY A 85 20.15 -0.71 14.61
N CYS A 86 20.10 -0.80 13.29
CA CYS A 86 19.06 -0.17 12.46
C CYS A 86 17.67 -0.74 12.76
N ILE A 87 17.53 -2.05 12.97
CA ILE A 87 16.28 -2.71 13.35
C ILE A 87 15.82 -2.19 14.72
N LEU A 88 16.71 -2.14 15.72
CA LEU A 88 16.38 -1.64 17.06
C LEU A 88 15.95 -0.17 17.01
N TYR A 89 16.68 0.67 16.28
CA TYR A 89 16.29 2.07 16.05
C TYR A 89 14.90 2.13 15.41
N CYS A 90 14.65 1.34 14.37
CA CYS A 90 13.34 1.31 13.69
C CYS A 90 12.21 0.82 14.60
N MET A 91 12.45 -0.15 15.47
CA MET A 91 11.46 -0.64 16.43
C MET A 91 11.06 0.43 17.45
N LEU A 92 12.01 1.28 17.87
CA LEU A 92 11.77 2.28 18.91
C LEU A 92 11.29 3.63 18.35
N ILE A 93 11.81 4.03 17.19
CA ILE A 93 11.55 5.34 16.57
C ILE A 93 10.50 5.25 15.46
N GLY A 94 10.29 4.06 14.88
CA GLY A 94 9.29 3.82 13.85
C GLY A 94 9.71 4.14 12.41
N LYS A 95 10.99 4.49 12.19
CA LYS A 95 11.63 4.66 10.88
C LYS A 95 13.13 4.29 10.96
N PRO A 96 13.80 3.97 9.84
CA PRO A 96 15.24 3.69 9.84
C PRO A 96 16.09 4.93 10.20
N PRO A 97 17.31 4.74 10.75
CA PRO A 97 18.15 5.85 11.21
C PRO A 97 18.66 6.74 10.07
N PHE A 98 18.93 6.17 8.89
CA PHE A 98 19.57 6.87 7.77
C PHE A 98 18.63 7.18 6.61
N GLU A 99 17.31 7.01 6.81
CA GLU A 99 16.31 7.25 5.77
C GLU A 99 16.40 8.69 5.24
N ALA A 100 16.34 8.82 3.91
CA ALA A 100 16.34 10.09 3.19
C ALA A 100 15.51 9.97 1.91
N ASP A 101 15.20 11.11 1.30
CA ASP A 101 14.31 11.22 0.12
C ASP A 101 14.83 10.45 -1.10
N THR A 102 16.15 10.28 -1.22
CA THR A 102 16.76 9.50 -2.31
C THR A 102 17.72 8.45 -1.79
N LEU A 103 17.97 7.44 -2.63
CA LEU A 103 18.90 6.37 -2.33
C LEU A 103 20.33 6.90 -2.15
N GLU A 104 20.73 7.87 -2.98
CA GLU A 104 22.03 8.52 -2.92
C GLU A 104 22.20 9.28 -1.60
N LYS A 105 21.18 10.04 -1.18
CA LYS A 105 21.19 10.73 0.12
C LYS A 105 21.26 9.73 1.28
N THR A 106 20.53 8.61 1.18
CA THR A 106 20.57 7.53 2.18
C THR A 106 21.98 6.96 2.30
N TYR A 107 22.65 6.69 1.18
CA TYR A 107 24.04 6.23 1.18
C TYR A 107 25.02 7.25 1.76
N VAL A 108 24.83 8.54 1.47
CA VAL A 108 25.63 9.62 2.07
C VAL A 108 25.48 9.60 3.58
N LYS A 109 24.24 9.54 4.10
CA LYS A 109 23.97 9.49 5.55
C LYS A 109 24.54 8.24 6.22
N ILE A 110 24.47 7.08 5.56
CA ILE A 110 25.12 5.86 6.07
C ILE A 110 26.64 6.05 6.13
N ALA A 111 27.25 6.54 5.05
CA ALA A 111 28.70 6.72 4.96
C ALA A 111 29.24 7.74 5.98
N SER A 112 28.49 8.82 6.24
CA SER A 112 28.83 9.83 7.27
C SER A 112 28.31 9.50 8.66
N CYS A 113 27.56 8.40 8.82
CA CYS A 113 26.87 8.03 10.05
C CYS A 113 25.96 9.14 10.60
N ASP A 114 25.28 9.86 9.71
CA ASP A 114 24.39 10.97 10.05
C ASP A 114 22.99 10.48 10.41
N TYR A 115 22.78 10.22 11.71
CA TYR A 115 21.48 9.98 12.31
C TYR A 115 21.36 10.71 13.65
N SER A 116 20.13 10.95 14.10
CA SER A 116 19.86 11.56 15.40
C SER A 116 18.67 10.90 16.09
N PHE A 117 18.62 11.00 17.41
CA PHE A 117 17.47 10.58 18.19
C PHE A 117 16.46 11.75 18.24
N PRO A 118 15.21 11.56 17.77
CA PRO A 118 14.21 12.62 17.83
C PRO A 118 13.81 12.90 19.28
N LEU A 119 13.40 14.14 19.57
CA LEU A 119 12.90 14.52 20.91
C LEU A 119 11.65 13.74 21.33
N LYS A 120 10.89 13.21 20.36
CA LYS A 120 9.72 12.34 20.54
C LYS A 120 9.68 11.26 19.44
N PRO A 121 9.39 9.97 19.77
CA PRO A 121 9.23 9.45 21.12
C PRO A 121 10.56 9.47 21.89
N LYS A 122 10.51 9.83 23.17
CA LYS A 122 11.71 9.78 24.03
C LYS A 122 11.97 8.32 24.37
N ILE A 123 13.17 7.85 24.05
CA ILE A 123 13.61 6.49 24.39
C ILE A 123 14.53 6.55 25.62
N CYS A 124 14.74 5.42 26.28
CA CYS A 124 15.60 5.39 27.46
C CYS A 124 17.08 5.52 27.05
N THR A 125 17.90 6.13 27.91
CA THR A 125 19.33 6.33 27.67
C THR A 125 20.08 5.03 27.40
N SER A 126 19.66 3.93 28.03
CA SER A 126 20.25 2.62 27.80
C SER A 126 19.98 2.07 26.39
N ALA A 127 18.84 2.43 25.78
CA ALA A 127 18.55 2.09 24.39
C ALA A 127 19.38 2.93 23.41
N GLU A 128 19.52 4.23 23.67
CA GLU A 128 20.39 5.13 22.89
C GLU A 128 21.84 4.66 22.92
N ASP A 129 22.32 4.25 24.10
CA ASP A 129 23.67 3.70 24.29
C ASP A 129 23.89 2.37 23.54
N LEU A 130 22.89 1.49 23.51
CA LEU A 130 23.00 0.25 22.73
C LEU A 130 23.05 0.55 21.22
N ILE A 131 22.15 1.42 20.74
CA ILE A 131 22.08 1.81 19.33
C ILE A 131 23.39 2.49 18.91
N SER A 132 23.93 3.39 19.72
CA SER A 132 25.17 4.11 19.39
C SER A 132 26.39 3.20 19.32
N LYS A 133 26.42 2.11 20.10
CA LYS A 133 27.48 1.08 20.04
C LYS A 133 27.33 0.13 18.85
N LEU A 134 26.11 -0.09 18.36
CA LEU A 134 25.83 -0.90 17.16
C LEU A 134 25.98 -0.11 15.86
N LEU A 135 25.70 1.20 15.88
CA LEU A 135 25.83 2.11 14.74
C LEU A 135 27.17 2.85 14.73
N ILE A 136 28.26 2.12 14.99
CA ILE A 136 29.63 2.62 14.82
C ILE A 136 30.11 2.31 13.39
N PRO A 137 30.59 3.29 12.59
CA PRO A 137 31.01 3.06 11.21
C PRO A 137 32.20 2.10 11.07
N ASP A 138 33.13 2.16 12.01
CA ASP A 138 34.26 1.23 12.08
C ASP A 138 33.80 -0.14 12.60
N ALA A 139 33.89 -1.16 11.73
CA ALA A 139 33.51 -2.53 12.03
C ALA A 139 34.30 -3.13 13.20
N MET A 140 35.57 -2.73 13.39
CA MET A 140 36.46 -3.31 14.39
C MET A 140 36.13 -2.83 15.80
N VAL A 141 35.56 -1.64 15.92
CA VAL A 141 35.15 -1.01 17.18
C VAL A 141 33.66 -1.23 17.47
N ARG A 142 32.86 -1.53 16.44
CA ARG A 142 31.43 -1.82 16.55
C ARG A 142 31.18 -2.98 17.51
N MET A 143 30.15 -2.83 18.36
CA MET A 143 29.72 -3.89 19.26
C MET A 143 29.41 -5.18 18.52
N LYS A 144 29.95 -6.30 19.02
CA LYS A 144 29.68 -7.63 18.46
C LYS A 144 28.30 -8.13 18.90
N ILE A 145 27.66 -8.92 18.05
CA ILE A 145 26.33 -9.49 18.32
C ILE A 145 26.33 -10.32 19.61
N SER A 146 27.42 -11.05 19.88
CA SER A 146 27.62 -11.83 21.11
C SER A 146 27.50 -11.00 22.39
N ASP A 147 27.84 -9.71 22.30
CA ASP A 147 27.95 -8.81 23.46
C ASP A 147 26.63 -8.07 23.72
N VAL A 148 25.74 -7.99 22.71
CA VAL A 148 24.46 -7.30 22.78
C VAL A 148 23.59 -7.82 23.93
N LYS A 149 23.56 -9.14 24.13
CA LYS A 149 22.76 -9.79 25.19
C LYS A 149 23.17 -9.41 26.61
N TYR A 150 24.41 -8.94 26.79
CA TYR A 150 24.93 -8.50 28.10
C TYR A 150 24.79 -6.99 28.32
N HIS A 151 24.35 -6.25 27.30
CA HIS A 151 24.19 -4.81 27.41
C HIS A 151 23.18 -4.42 28.49
N PRO A 152 23.40 -3.33 29.27
CA PRO A 152 22.46 -2.83 30.28
C PRO A 152 20.99 -2.73 29.83
N TYR A 153 20.78 -2.47 28.53
CA TYR A 153 19.45 -2.40 27.93
C TYR A 153 18.69 -3.73 28.02
N LEU A 154 19.41 -4.85 27.97
CA LEU A 154 18.87 -6.21 28.05
C LEU A 154 19.13 -6.89 29.39
N SER A 155 20.13 -6.45 30.16
CA SER A 155 20.50 -7.06 31.44
C SER A 155 19.77 -6.49 32.66
N ASN A 156 19.15 -5.31 32.56
CA ASN A 156 18.32 -4.77 33.64
C ASN A 156 16.98 -5.54 33.76
N LYS A 157 16.95 -6.52 34.66
CA LYS A 157 15.74 -7.28 35.04
C LYS A 157 14.67 -6.44 35.76
N ASN A 158 14.87 -5.13 35.92
CA ASN A 158 13.92 -4.19 36.56
C ASN A 158 12.89 -3.58 35.57
N ILE A 159 12.68 -4.17 34.39
CA ILE A 159 11.50 -3.87 33.55
C ILE A 159 10.39 -4.90 33.86
N ALA A 160 10.19 -5.19 35.16
CA ALA A 160 9.09 -6.01 35.66
C ALA A 160 7.94 -5.15 36.24
N GLU A 161 8.08 -3.83 36.35
CA GLU A 161 7.03 -2.95 36.91
C GLU A 161 6.89 -1.64 36.12
N ILE A 162 6.59 -1.75 34.82
CA ILE A 162 5.67 -0.80 34.17
C ILE A 162 4.73 -1.64 33.31
N GLN A 163 3.94 -2.50 33.97
CA GLN A 163 2.70 -2.99 33.40
C GLN A 163 1.61 -1.98 33.76
N GLU A 164 1.33 -1.05 32.85
CA GLU A 164 -0.06 -0.66 32.66
C GLU A 164 -0.67 -1.77 31.78
N PRO A 165 -1.58 -2.60 32.31
CA PRO A 165 -2.20 -3.64 31.52
C PRO A 165 -3.09 -2.96 30.49
N TYR A 166 -2.70 -3.01 29.22
CA TYR A 166 -3.66 -2.86 28.12
C TYR A 166 -4.61 -4.08 28.17
N SER A 167 -5.58 -3.97 29.07
CA SER A 167 -6.71 -4.88 29.18
C SER A 167 -7.55 -4.68 27.92
N VAL A 168 -7.64 -5.73 27.10
CA VAL A 168 -8.74 -5.88 26.16
C VAL A 168 -10.01 -6.04 27.00
N LYS A 169 -10.70 -4.92 27.28
CA LYS A 169 -12.08 -4.93 27.75
C LYS A 169 -12.99 -4.94 26.53
N THR A 170 -13.45 -6.12 26.15
CA THR A 170 -14.75 -6.29 25.50
C THR A 170 -15.83 -5.74 26.42
N LYS A 171 -16.46 -4.61 26.06
CA LYS A 171 -17.85 -4.30 26.41
C LYS A 171 -18.38 -3.10 25.63
N GLY A 172 -19.53 -3.34 24.98
CA GLY A 172 -20.63 -2.40 24.95
C GLY A 172 -20.67 -1.46 23.74
N ASN A 173 -21.64 -1.74 22.87
CA ASN A 173 -22.18 -0.83 21.86
C ASN A 173 -22.33 0.59 22.43
N ASN A 174 -21.59 1.54 21.86
CA ASN A 174 -21.99 2.94 21.92
C ASN A 174 -22.23 3.39 20.47
N ILE A 175 -23.52 3.48 20.15
CA ILE A 175 -24.03 4.19 18.99
C ILE A 175 -23.62 5.65 19.17
N PHE A 176 -22.88 6.20 18.21
CA PHE A 176 -22.58 7.63 18.16
C PHE A 176 -23.26 8.27 16.96
N HIS A 177 -23.99 9.35 17.26
CA HIS A 177 -24.79 10.12 16.34
C HIS A 177 -23.90 11.20 15.71
N LEU A 178 -23.38 10.94 14.51
CA LEU A 178 -22.86 11.99 13.62
C LEU A 178 -24.04 12.47 12.77
N SER A 179 -24.59 13.61 13.14
CA SER A 179 -25.70 14.26 12.45
C SER A 179 -25.24 14.87 11.12
N ARG A 180 -25.09 14.00 10.11
CA ARG A 180 -25.40 14.22 8.68
C ARG A 180 -25.15 12.91 7.91
N THR A 181 -26.12 12.00 7.99
CA THR A 181 -26.27 10.94 6.97
C THR A 181 -26.84 11.60 5.72
N THR A 182 -25.99 12.05 4.81
CA THR A 182 -26.45 12.34 3.45
C THR A 182 -26.59 11.01 2.73
N ASN A 183 -27.82 10.59 2.46
CA ASN A 183 -28.04 9.45 1.57
C ASN A 183 -27.31 9.72 0.25
N PHE A 184 -26.60 8.73 -0.26
CA PHE A 184 -25.99 8.72 -1.59
C PHE A 184 -27.06 8.62 -2.72
N ASP A 185 -28.28 9.11 -2.47
CA ASP A 185 -29.41 9.08 -3.39
C ASP A 185 -29.36 10.29 -4.33
N GLN A 186 -28.34 10.32 -5.17
CA GLN A 186 -28.47 10.95 -6.48
C GLN A 186 -28.05 9.91 -7.51
N GLY A 187 -29.04 9.10 -7.90
CA GLY A 187 -28.95 8.27 -9.08
C GLY A 187 -28.55 9.12 -10.29
N PHE A 188 -27.89 8.47 -11.25
CA PHE A 188 -27.75 9.01 -12.59
C PHE A 188 -29.13 9.45 -13.08
N GLY A 189 -29.27 10.73 -13.41
CA GLY A 189 -30.57 11.31 -13.76
C GLY A 189 -31.22 10.56 -14.92
N GLY A 190 -32.44 10.09 -14.69
CA GLY A 190 -33.26 9.43 -15.72
C GLY A 190 -34.12 8.34 -15.09
N GLY A 191 -35.37 8.68 -14.74
CA GLY A 191 -36.31 7.75 -14.15
C GLY A 191 -36.55 6.54 -15.05
N CYS A 192 -36.41 5.35 -14.48
CA CYS A 192 -37.06 4.15 -14.99
C CYS A 192 -37.84 3.50 -13.85
N SER A 193 -39.15 3.48 -14.08
CA SER A 193 -40.20 2.89 -13.27
C SER A 193 -39.83 1.51 -12.72
N ILE A 194 -40.11 1.32 -11.43
CA ILE A 194 -40.29 0.01 -10.81
C ILE A 194 -41.52 -0.62 -11.46
N ALA A 195 -41.34 -1.39 -12.52
CA ALA A 195 -42.37 -2.28 -13.05
C ALA A 195 -41.72 -3.47 -13.76
N ASP A 196 -41.80 -4.59 -13.06
CA ASP A 196 -42.12 -5.93 -13.53
C ASP A 196 -41.20 -6.71 -14.50
N SER A 197 -41.11 -8.00 -14.14
CA SER A 197 -40.82 -9.17 -14.98
C SER A 197 -39.38 -9.44 -15.44
N GLY A 198 -38.79 -10.44 -14.78
CA GLY A 198 -38.11 -11.56 -15.44
C GLY A 198 -36.74 -11.31 -16.08
N ILE A 199 -35.73 -12.04 -15.60
CA ILE A 199 -34.46 -12.35 -16.29
C ILE A 199 -33.69 -11.12 -16.81
N GLY A 200 -32.77 -10.61 -15.99
CA GLY A 200 -31.78 -9.63 -16.42
C GLY A 200 -30.95 -9.10 -15.26
N SER A 201 -29.76 -9.66 -15.04
CA SER A 201 -28.79 -9.23 -14.02
C SER A 201 -28.17 -7.85 -14.29
N ASP A 202 -28.60 -7.14 -15.33
CA ASP A 202 -27.99 -5.89 -15.80
C ASP A 202 -28.46 -4.66 -15.02
N GLY A 203 -29.62 -4.72 -14.36
CA GLY A 203 -30.17 -3.59 -13.60
C GLY A 203 -29.33 -3.19 -12.37
N CYS A 204 -28.67 -4.15 -11.72
CA CYS A 204 -27.81 -3.88 -10.55
C CYS A 204 -26.44 -3.31 -10.94
N LEU A 205 -25.94 -3.59 -12.16
CA LEU A 205 -24.62 -3.15 -12.60
C LEU A 205 -24.58 -1.68 -13.02
N ASN A 206 -25.73 -1.04 -13.24
CA ASN A 206 -25.84 0.37 -13.55
C ASN A 206 -25.92 1.26 -12.30
N ALA A 207 -26.17 0.67 -11.13
CA ALA A 207 -26.19 1.39 -9.86
C ALA A 207 -24.76 1.70 -9.37
N ARG A 208 -24.59 2.82 -8.65
CA ARG A 208 -23.34 3.10 -7.94
C ARG A 208 -23.08 2.02 -6.88
N PRO A 209 -21.85 1.51 -6.74
CA PRO A 209 -21.53 0.53 -5.69
C PRO A 209 -21.86 1.09 -4.31
N ARG A 210 -22.42 0.25 -3.45
CA ARG A 210 -22.69 0.58 -2.04
C ARG A 210 -21.84 -0.23 -1.08
N SER A 211 -21.09 -1.19 -1.61
CA SER A 211 -20.25 -2.10 -0.86
C SER A 211 -19.09 -2.60 -1.71
N LEU A 212 -18.13 -3.26 -1.06
CA LEU A 212 -16.99 -3.86 -1.75
C LEU A 212 -17.41 -5.08 -2.59
N SER A 213 -18.50 -5.75 -2.22
CA SER A 213 -19.06 -6.88 -2.98
C SER A 213 -19.56 -6.42 -4.36
N ASP A 214 -20.24 -5.28 -4.45
CA ASP A 214 -20.68 -4.65 -5.70
C ASP A 214 -19.49 -4.35 -6.63
N CYS A 215 -18.41 -3.75 -6.10
CA CYS A 215 -17.18 -3.49 -6.86
C CYS A 215 -16.55 -4.79 -7.37
N LYS A 216 -16.48 -5.81 -6.51
CA LYS A 216 -15.90 -7.13 -6.84
C LYS A 216 -16.75 -7.90 -7.85
N ALA A 217 -18.05 -7.66 -7.95
CA ALA A 217 -18.92 -8.32 -8.92
C ALA A 217 -18.54 -7.93 -10.37
N LEU A 218 -18.42 -6.63 -10.66
CA LEU A 218 -17.95 -6.15 -11.96
C LEU A 218 -16.53 -6.65 -12.25
N TYR A 219 -15.64 -6.58 -11.25
CA TYR A 219 -14.28 -7.10 -11.37
C TYR A 219 -14.25 -8.59 -11.75
N LYS A 220 -15.08 -9.42 -11.12
CA LYS A 220 -15.19 -10.85 -11.43
C LYS A 220 -15.68 -11.09 -12.86
N GLN A 221 -16.67 -10.32 -13.33
CA GLN A 221 -17.14 -10.42 -14.72
C GLN A 221 -16.06 -10.03 -15.73
N LEU A 222 -15.24 -9.02 -15.43
CA LEU A 222 -14.10 -8.65 -16.26
C LEU A 222 -13.08 -9.79 -16.36
N LEU A 223 -12.74 -10.43 -15.22
CA LEU A 223 -11.82 -11.57 -15.20
C LEU A 223 -12.34 -12.75 -16.02
N LEU A 224 -13.64 -13.03 -15.92
CA LEU A 224 -14.33 -14.06 -16.71
C LEU A 224 -14.42 -13.75 -18.21
N GLY A 225 -13.95 -12.58 -18.66
CA GLY A 225 -13.97 -12.19 -20.07
C GLY A 225 -15.38 -11.85 -20.59
N CYS A 226 -16.30 -11.44 -19.70
CA CYS A 226 -17.67 -11.09 -20.09
C CYS A 226 -17.78 -9.76 -20.85
N TYR A 227 -16.69 -9.01 -21.01
CA TYR A 227 -16.69 -7.70 -21.67
C TYR A 227 -15.66 -7.61 -22.78
N THR A 228 -16.03 -7.00 -23.90
CA THR A 228 -15.12 -6.65 -24.99
C THR A 228 -15.11 -5.15 -25.25
N VAL A 229 -13.98 -4.66 -25.75
CA VAL A 229 -13.81 -3.29 -26.23
C VAL A 229 -14.69 -3.08 -27.46
N SER A 230 -15.35 -1.93 -27.58
CA SER A 230 -16.10 -1.59 -28.79
C SER A 230 -15.19 -1.41 -29.99
N ASP A 231 -15.66 -1.77 -31.18
CA ASP A 231 -14.92 -1.57 -32.44
C ASP A 231 -15.09 -0.14 -33.00
N GLU A 232 -15.31 0.83 -32.11
CA GLU A 232 -15.44 2.25 -32.44
C GLU A 232 -14.09 2.96 -32.28
N ALA A 233 -13.90 4.10 -32.95
CA ALA A 233 -12.74 4.95 -32.71
C ALA A 233 -12.73 5.44 -31.25
N PRO A 234 -11.53 5.59 -30.63
CA PRO A 234 -11.44 6.08 -29.26
C PRO A 234 -12.06 7.46 -29.15
N ARG A 235 -12.85 7.67 -28.10
CA ARG A 235 -13.38 9.00 -27.78
C ARG A 235 -12.28 9.82 -27.13
N LEU A 236 -12.13 11.06 -27.56
CA LEU A 236 -11.38 12.07 -26.82
C LEU A 236 -12.19 12.34 -25.56
N SER A 237 -11.62 11.97 -24.40
CA SER A 237 -12.35 12.02 -23.14
C SER A 237 -12.56 13.49 -22.74
N ASP A 238 -13.81 13.94 -22.70
CA ASP A 238 -14.15 15.18 -22.01
C ASP A 238 -13.90 14.96 -20.51
N PHE A 239 -12.90 15.67 -20.00
CA PHE A 239 -12.28 15.59 -18.68
C PHE A 239 -13.21 15.44 -17.45
N GLN A 240 -13.76 14.24 -17.25
CA GLN A 240 -14.41 13.83 -16.00
C GLN A 240 -14.06 12.39 -15.62
N LEU A 241 -12.78 12.00 -15.72
CA LEU A 241 -12.34 10.72 -15.18
C LEU A 241 -11.63 10.96 -13.84
N ASN A 242 -12.20 10.43 -12.75
CA ASN A 242 -11.52 10.41 -11.45
C ASN A 242 -10.73 9.11 -11.34
N MET A 243 -9.40 9.22 -11.25
CA MET A 243 -8.49 8.09 -11.23
C MET A 243 -7.38 8.31 -10.22
N VAL A 244 -6.71 7.24 -9.82
CA VAL A 244 -5.49 7.32 -9.01
C VAL A 244 -4.33 7.84 -9.86
N SER A 245 -3.86 9.04 -9.55
CA SER A 245 -2.76 9.72 -10.22
C SER A 245 -1.40 9.29 -9.68
N LYS A 246 -1.26 9.22 -8.36
CA LYS A 246 -0.06 8.78 -7.63
C LYS A 246 -0.45 7.93 -6.42
N TRP A 247 0.43 7.04 -6.01
CA TRP A 247 0.19 6.11 -4.91
C TRP A 247 1.48 5.75 -4.19
N VAL A 248 1.34 5.39 -2.93
CA VAL A 248 2.42 4.93 -2.06
C VAL A 248 1.90 3.76 -1.22
N ASP A 249 2.68 2.70 -1.20
CA ASP A 249 2.36 1.49 -0.45
C ASP A 249 3.12 1.48 0.87
N TYR A 250 2.39 1.68 1.97
CA TYR A 250 2.90 1.58 3.33
C TYR A 250 1.99 0.70 4.18
N THR A 251 1.44 -0.33 3.53
CA THR A 251 0.51 -1.31 4.11
C THR A 251 1.17 -2.15 5.20
N ASN A 252 2.50 -2.14 5.28
CA ASN A 252 3.27 -2.72 6.37
C ASN A 252 3.10 -2.00 7.72
N LYS A 253 2.62 -0.75 7.74
CA LYS A 253 2.47 0.03 8.98
C LYS A 253 1.13 0.74 9.10
N TYR A 254 0.75 1.53 8.09
CA TYR A 254 -0.42 2.41 8.17
C TYR A 254 -1.51 2.01 7.19
N GLY A 255 -1.12 1.73 5.95
CA GLY A 255 -2.08 1.51 4.87
C GLY A 255 -1.53 1.90 3.51
N PHE A 256 -2.42 1.95 2.54
CA PHE A 256 -2.12 2.34 1.16
C PHE A 256 -2.62 3.76 0.91
N GLY A 257 -1.70 4.66 0.55
CA GLY A 257 -2.02 6.05 0.24
C GLY A 257 -2.11 6.27 -1.26
N CYS A 258 -3.06 7.09 -1.71
CA CYS A 258 -3.11 7.53 -3.09
C CYS A 258 -3.68 8.95 -3.24
N VAL A 259 -3.38 9.61 -4.34
CA VAL A 259 -4.01 10.87 -4.73
C VAL A 259 -4.79 10.66 -6.02
N LEU A 260 -5.99 11.22 -6.05
CA LEU A 260 -6.88 11.16 -7.19
C LEU A 260 -6.62 12.33 -8.14
N SER A 261 -7.09 12.24 -9.38
CA SER A 261 -6.90 13.28 -10.40
C SER A 261 -7.64 14.59 -10.11
N ASP A 262 -8.63 14.56 -9.20
CA ASP A 262 -9.30 15.75 -8.66
C ASP A 262 -8.59 16.39 -7.45
N GLY A 263 -7.42 15.88 -7.06
CA GLY A 263 -6.65 16.37 -5.90
C GLY A 263 -7.09 15.80 -4.55
N THR A 264 -7.99 14.81 -4.53
CA THR A 264 -8.37 14.11 -3.29
C THR A 264 -7.28 13.15 -2.86
N HIS A 265 -6.82 13.25 -1.62
CA HIS A 265 -5.92 12.30 -0.99
C HIS A 265 -6.73 11.23 -0.28
N CYS A 266 -6.48 9.96 -0.59
CA CYS A 266 -7.15 8.82 0.02
C CYS A 266 -6.12 7.95 0.73
N THR A 267 -6.48 7.41 1.89
CA THR A 267 -5.71 6.41 2.61
C THR A 267 -6.62 5.25 2.99
N LEU A 268 -6.31 4.07 2.44
CA LEU A 268 -6.91 2.80 2.84
C LEU A 268 -6.06 2.19 3.96
N PHE A 269 -6.58 2.19 5.18
CA PHE A 269 -5.86 1.72 6.36
C PHE A 269 -5.84 0.19 6.46
N VAL A 270 -4.86 -0.32 7.19
CA VAL A 270 -4.72 -1.76 7.49
C VAL A 270 -5.87 -2.34 8.33
N ASP A 271 -6.66 -1.49 8.99
CA ASP A 271 -7.84 -1.87 9.76
C ASP A 271 -9.13 -1.87 8.93
N ASN A 272 -9.00 -1.90 7.59
CA ASN A 272 -10.11 -1.88 6.63
C ASN A 272 -10.98 -0.62 6.70
N SER A 273 -10.50 0.47 7.28
CA SER A 273 -11.14 1.79 7.11
C SER A 273 -10.51 2.56 5.95
N SER A 274 -11.26 3.47 5.33
CA SER A 274 -10.72 4.40 4.33
C SER A 274 -11.01 5.83 4.75
N VAL A 275 -10.02 6.72 4.64
CA VAL A 275 -10.20 8.16 4.85
C VAL A 275 -9.73 8.93 3.63
N SER A 276 -10.58 9.83 3.16
CA SER A 276 -10.28 10.77 2.08
C SER A 276 -10.28 12.20 2.59
N ARG A 277 -9.40 13.03 2.02
CA ARG A 277 -9.19 14.43 2.35
C ARG A 277 -9.03 15.23 1.07
N ARG A 278 -9.70 16.36 0.95
CA ARG A 278 -9.49 17.32 -0.13
C ARG A 278 -9.27 18.71 0.44
N HIS A 279 -8.14 19.30 0.06
CA HIS A 279 -7.73 20.63 0.49
C HIS A 279 -8.78 21.69 0.18
N ALA A 280 -8.83 22.70 1.04
CA ALA A 280 -9.67 23.88 0.84
C ALA A 280 -9.31 24.60 -0.46
N ILE A 281 -10.33 25.11 -1.16
CA ILE A 281 -10.16 25.93 -2.36
C ILE A 281 -10.91 27.22 -2.09
N GLU A 282 -10.21 28.36 -2.05
CA GLU A 282 -10.64 29.77 -1.79
C GLU A 282 -11.95 30.02 -1.01
N LYS A 283 -13.09 29.49 -1.45
CA LYS A 283 -14.43 29.65 -0.86
C LYS A 283 -14.98 28.42 -0.12
N GLU A 284 -14.33 27.26 -0.17
CA GLU A 284 -14.79 26.02 0.47
C GLU A 284 -13.81 25.53 1.53
N ALA A 285 -14.35 25.12 2.69
CA ALA A 285 -13.58 24.48 3.74
C ALA A 285 -13.03 23.14 3.25
N GLU A 286 -11.91 22.71 3.83
CA GLU A 286 -11.37 21.39 3.57
C GLU A 286 -12.37 20.32 4.01
N ARG A 287 -12.53 19.28 3.18
CA ARG A 287 -13.51 18.22 3.35
C ARG A 287 -12.84 16.87 3.58
N TYR A 288 -13.49 16.08 4.40
CA TYR A 288 -13.09 14.73 4.72
C TYR A 288 -14.26 13.76 4.54
N LEU A 289 -13.92 12.52 4.19
CA LEU A 289 -14.83 11.39 4.10
C LEU A 289 -14.16 10.20 4.79
N MET A 290 -14.88 9.49 5.65
CA MET A 290 -14.43 8.22 6.23
C MET A 290 -15.43 7.12 5.93
N ILE A 291 -14.93 5.99 5.45
CA ILE A 291 -15.63 4.69 5.48
C ILE A 291 -15.06 3.92 6.66
N SER A 292 -15.90 3.58 7.63
CA SER A 292 -15.44 2.98 8.90
C SER A 292 -14.91 1.56 8.73
N ASP A 293 -15.54 0.79 7.83
CA ASP A 293 -15.19 -0.58 7.50
C ASP A 293 -15.61 -0.86 6.04
N ILE A 294 -14.64 -1.16 5.17
CA ILE A 294 -14.89 -1.46 3.75
C ILE A 294 -15.52 -2.84 3.53
N ASP A 295 -15.48 -3.73 4.53
CA ASP A 295 -16.11 -5.05 4.43
C ASP A 295 -17.59 -5.02 4.85
N GLN A 296 -18.04 -3.92 5.45
CA GLN A 296 -19.46 -3.71 5.77
C GLN A 296 -20.29 -3.54 4.49
N ASP A 297 -21.47 -4.17 4.47
CA ASP A 297 -22.43 -4.08 3.37
C ASP A 297 -23.83 -3.66 3.90
N PRO A 298 -24.34 -2.47 3.55
CA PRO A 298 -23.67 -1.39 2.80
C PRO A 298 -22.64 -0.65 3.68
N TRP A 299 -21.75 0.11 3.05
CA TRP A 299 -20.79 0.95 3.76
C TRP A 299 -21.48 2.02 4.61
N THR A 300 -20.97 2.21 5.82
CA THR A 300 -21.28 3.40 6.61
C THR A 300 -20.20 4.45 6.39
N PHE A 301 -20.61 5.67 6.03
CA PHE A 301 -19.68 6.77 5.81
C PHE A 301 -20.02 8.00 6.65
N VAL A 302 -18.99 8.78 6.92
CA VAL A 302 -19.07 10.04 7.65
C VAL A 302 -18.33 11.11 6.85
N GLU A 303 -18.98 12.24 6.60
CA GLU A 303 -18.35 13.42 6.03
C GLU A 303 -18.27 14.54 7.05
N TRP A 304 -17.18 15.30 7.02
CA TRP A 304 -17.01 16.48 7.85
C TRP A 304 -16.06 17.47 7.18
N THR A 305 -15.97 18.66 7.77
CA THR A 305 -15.10 19.75 7.33
C THR A 305 -14.21 20.21 8.47
N THR A 306 -13.25 21.08 8.17
CA THR A 306 -12.43 21.73 9.21
C THR A 306 -13.21 22.65 10.15
N LEU A 307 -14.47 22.98 9.82
CA LEU A 307 -15.36 23.73 10.70
C LEU A 307 -16.01 22.86 11.79
N ASP A 308 -15.97 21.53 11.62
CA ASP A 308 -16.56 20.58 12.55
C ASP A 308 -15.57 20.20 13.66
N THR A 309 -16.07 19.97 14.88
CA THR A 309 -15.23 19.54 16.02
C THR A 309 -15.20 18.01 16.11
N ILE A 310 -14.00 17.44 16.04
CA ILE A 310 -13.78 15.99 16.16
C ILE A 310 -13.31 15.64 17.56
N SER A 311 -14.15 14.97 18.34
CA SER A 311 -13.81 14.48 19.68
C SER A 311 -13.22 13.07 19.69
N ASP A 312 -13.29 12.36 18.57
CA ASP A 312 -12.77 10.99 18.44
C ASP A 312 -11.24 10.97 18.25
N GLN A 313 -10.53 10.51 19.27
CA GLN A 313 -9.08 10.38 19.25
C GLN A 313 -8.55 9.37 18.21
N ARG A 314 -9.32 8.33 17.86
CA ARG A 314 -8.93 7.36 16.83
C ARG A 314 -9.00 8.00 15.45
N LEU A 315 -10.07 8.75 15.18
CA LEU A 315 -10.20 9.51 13.94
C LEU A 315 -9.12 10.57 13.81
N ALA A 316 -8.83 11.32 14.88
CA ALA A 316 -7.75 12.30 14.89
C ALA A 316 -6.38 11.70 14.52
N LYS A 317 -6.07 10.48 15.02
CA LYS A 317 -4.85 9.76 14.62
C LYS A 317 -4.83 9.38 13.14
N LYS A 318 -5.97 8.96 12.58
CA LYS A 318 -6.09 8.63 11.16
C LYS A 318 -5.92 9.86 10.28
N ILE A 319 -6.52 10.99 10.64
CA ILE A 319 -6.34 12.27 9.94
C ILE A 319 -4.86 12.64 9.89
N HIS A 320 -4.15 12.54 11.02
CA HIS A 320 -2.73 12.83 11.05
C HIS A 320 -1.90 11.93 10.12
N VAL A 321 -2.26 10.66 9.99
CA VAL A 321 -1.61 9.74 9.04
C VAL A 321 -1.93 10.13 7.60
N VAL A 322 -3.17 10.52 7.29
CA VAL A 322 -3.56 11.01 5.95
C VAL A 322 -2.77 12.27 5.59
N GLU A 323 -2.57 13.19 6.53
CA GLU A 323 -1.73 14.38 6.34
C GLU A 323 -0.27 13.99 6.03
N LEU A 324 0.31 13.04 6.77
CA LEU A 324 1.67 12.55 6.52
C LEU A 324 1.82 11.92 5.12
N PHE A 325 0.85 11.11 4.69
CA PHE A 325 0.80 10.59 3.33
C PHE A 325 0.67 11.71 2.29
N SER A 326 -0.14 12.73 2.58
CA SER A 326 -0.37 13.86 1.67
C SER A 326 0.91 14.66 1.46
N ASP A 327 1.56 15.07 2.56
CA ASP A 327 2.82 15.81 2.55
C ASP A 327 3.91 15.05 1.79
N TYR A 328 4.03 13.73 2.02
CA TYR A 328 4.99 12.89 1.31
C TYR A 328 4.69 12.84 -0.19
N MET A 329 3.46 12.52 -0.58
CA MET A 329 3.09 12.37 -1.98
C MET A 329 3.19 13.70 -2.74
N ASP A 330 2.94 14.85 -2.11
CA ASP A 330 3.06 16.16 -2.74
C ASP A 330 4.52 16.61 -2.93
N LYS A 331 5.42 16.21 -2.03
CA LYS A 331 6.85 16.53 -2.14
C LYS A 331 7.60 15.59 -3.07
N GLU A 332 7.32 14.29 -2.99
CA GLU A 332 8.20 13.26 -3.55
C GLU A 332 7.69 12.65 -4.86
N LEU A 333 6.41 12.81 -5.21
CA LEU A 333 5.82 12.16 -6.38
C LEU A 333 5.33 13.18 -7.41
N GLN A 334 5.82 13.02 -8.64
CA GLN A 334 5.31 13.73 -9.81
C GLN A 334 3.90 13.20 -10.15
N PRO A 335 2.88 14.06 -10.27
CA PRO A 335 1.56 13.63 -10.71
C PRO A 335 1.64 13.15 -12.16
N VAL A 336 0.84 12.14 -12.50
CA VAL A 336 0.70 11.68 -13.91
C VAL A 336 -0.03 12.73 -14.77
N PHE A 337 -0.74 13.70 -14.15
CA PHE A 337 -1.51 14.74 -14.82
C PHE A 337 -1.86 15.91 -13.89
N GLU A 338 -1.94 17.15 -14.43
CA GLU A 338 -2.39 18.34 -13.70
C GLU A 338 -3.91 18.56 -13.84
N HIS A 339 -4.61 18.40 -12.71
CA HIS A 339 -5.98 18.82 -12.37
C HIS A 339 -7.09 18.67 -13.43
N SER A 340 -7.85 17.58 -13.32
CA SER A 340 -9.25 17.53 -13.80
C SER A 340 -10.18 18.39 -12.93
N CYS A 341 -11.33 18.76 -13.48
CA CYS A 341 -12.35 19.59 -12.81
C CYS A 341 -12.67 19.14 -11.38
N ILE A 342 -12.81 20.11 -10.48
CA ILE A 342 -13.16 19.87 -9.07
C ILE A 342 -14.56 19.26 -9.00
N ARG A 343 -14.67 18.06 -8.43
CA ARG A 343 -15.95 17.38 -8.20
C ARG A 343 -16.59 17.82 -6.90
N GLN A 344 -17.93 17.87 -6.82
CA GLN A 344 -18.61 18.15 -5.55
C GLN A 344 -18.51 17.02 -4.52
N GLN A 345 -18.37 15.77 -4.95
CA GLN A 345 -18.35 14.59 -4.08
C GLN A 345 -16.93 14.06 -3.88
N LEU A 346 -16.60 13.64 -2.66
CA LEU A 346 -15.38 12.91 -2.34
C LEU A 346 -15.51 11.44 -2.78
N ASP A 347 -14.42 10.88 -3.26
CA ASP A 347 -14.29 9.45 -3.52
C ASP A 347 -13.30 8.84 -2.52
N ALA A 348 -13.27 7.52 -2.39
CA ALA A 348 -12.43 6.82 -1.43
C ALA A 348 -11.82 5.56 -2.02
N LEU A 349 -10.59 5.23 -1.63
CA LEU A 349 -9.96 3.98 -2.00
C LEU A 349 -10.48 2.85 -1.11
N VAL A 350 -11.19 1.88 -1.69
CA VAL A 350 -11.86 0.80 -0.94
C VAL A 350 -11.26 -0.57 -1.18
N TYR A 351 -10.30 -0.68 -2.10
CA TYR A 351 -9.60 -1.92 -2.36
C TYR A 351 -8.29 -1.66 -3.07
N GLN A 352 -7.27 -2.43 -2.72
CA GLN A 352 -6.04 -2.53 -3.50
C GLN A 352 -5.50 -3.96 -3.43
N LYS A 353 -4.92 -4.46 -4.51
CA LYS A 353 -4.20 -5.73 -4.52
C LYS A 353 -3.11 -5.72 -5.57
N ARG A 354 -1.91 -6.12 -5.17
CA ARG A 354 -0.79 -6.40 -6.08
C ARG A 354 -0.72 -7.89 -6.39
N HIS A 355 -0.60 -8.25 -7.66
CA HIS A 355 -0.40 -9.64 -8.11
C HIS A 355 0.33 -9.67 -9.45
N ASN A 356 1.30 -10.58 -9.65
CA ASN A 356 2.02 -10.81 -10.93
C ASN A 356 2.37 -9.53 -11.73
N GLY A 357 2.99 -8.54 -11.08
CA GLY A 357 3.44 -7.31 -11.77
C GLY A 357 2.34 -6.30 -12.11
N VAL A 358 1.10 -6.51 -11.65
CA VAL A 358 0.00 -5.54 -11.74
C VAL A 358 -0.53 -5.15 -10.35
N LEU A 359 -1.00 -3.91 -10.26
CA LEU A 359 -1.68 -3.36 -9.09
C LEU A 359 -3.11 -2.98 -9.49
N VAL A 360 -4.10 -3.63 -8.88
CA VAL A 360 -5.52 -3.28 -9.04
C VAL A 360 -5.99 -2.45 -7.85
N MET A 361 -6.78 -1.41 -8.10
CA MET A 361 -7.35 -0.50 -7.11
C MET A 361 -8.82 -0.21 -7.43
N PHE A 362 -9.68 -0.19 -6.42
CA PHE A 362 -11.09 0.21 -6.56
C PHE A 362 -11.38 1.48 -5.78
N LEU A 363 -12.08 2.41 -6.42
CA LEU A 363 -12.67 3.57 -5.77
C LEU A 363 -14.14 3.29 -5.39
N ALA A 364 -14.61 3.91 -4.32
CA ALA A 364 -15.96 3.73 -3.78
C ALA A 364 -17.05 4.09 -4.80
N LEU A 365 -16.79 5.07 -5.67
CA LEU A 365 -17.71 5.44 -6.76
C LEU A 365 -17.73 4.46 -7.94
N GLY A 366 -16.97 3.37 -7.87
CA GLY A 366 -16.98 2.27 -8.84
C GLY A 366 -15.95 2.36 -9.97
N THR A 367 -14.98 3.27 -9.87
CA THR A 367 -13.81 3.25 -10.75
C THR A 367 -12.90 2.08 -10.37
N ILE A 368 -12.51 1.27 -11.36
CA ILE A 368 -11.51 0.21 -11.22
C ILE A 368 -10.28 0.61 -12.01
N GLN A 369 -9.12 0.67 -11.37
CA GLN A 369 -7.86 0.99 -12.01
C GLN A 369 -6.87 -0.16 -11.90
N ILE A 370 -6.22 -0.50 -13.00
CA ILE A 370 -5.17 -1.52 -13.10
C ILE A 370 -3.91 -0.85 -13.63
N ASN A 371 -2.85 -0.86 -12.82
CA ASN A 371 -1.53 -0.34 -13.16
C ASN A 371 -0.58 -1.50 -13.48
N PHE A 372 0.02 -1.49 -14.67
CA PHE A 372 1.14 -2.37 -15.00
C PHE A 372 2.43 -1.76 -14.45
N LEU A 373 3.12 -2.49 -13.55
CA LEU A 373 4.28 -1.96 -12.84
C LEU A 373 5.52 -1.84 -13.72
N GLU A 374 5.69 -2.74 -14.69
CA GLU A 374 6.84 -2.76 -15.60
C GLU A 374 6.68 -1.78 -16.78
N SER A 375 5.53 -1.80 -17.47
CA SER A 375 5.31 -0.96 -18.66
C SER A 375 4.82 0.45 -18.33
N HIS A 376 4.43 0.71 -17.07
CA HIS A 376 3.78 1.93 -16.60
C HIS A 376 2.46 2.30 -17.32
N GLU A 377 1.91 1.39 -18.12
CA GLU A 377 0.58 1.51 -18.71
C GLU A 377 -0.49 1.37 -17.63
N LYS A 378 -1.62 2.06 -17.81
CA LYS A 378 -2.76 1.97 -16.89
C LYS A 378 -4.04 1.73 -17.66
N LEU A 379 -4.91 0.90 -17.09
CA LEU A 379 -6.28 0.69 -17.53
C LEU A 379 -7.20 1.25 -16.44
N VAL A 380 -8.12 2.13 -16.80
CA VAL A 380 -9.11 2.68 -15.88
C VAL A 380 -10.49 2.35 -16.45
N ILE A 381 -11.26 1.58 -15.69
CA ILE A 381 -12.65 1.26 -15.99
C ILE A 381 -13.54 2.15 -15.15
N SER A 382 -14.46 2.86 -15.79
CA SER A 382 -15.40 3.76 -15.14
C SER A 382 -16.78 3.65 -15.79
N ARG A 383 -17.77 4.31 -15.20
CA ARG A 383 -19.09 4.50 -15.82
C ARG A 383 -19.26 5.93 -16.27
N ASP A 384 -19.96 6.14 -17.38
CA ASP A 384 -20.43 7.47 -17.77
C ASP A 384 -21.74 7.86 -17.07
N GLU A 385 -22.26 9.03 -17.40
CA GLU A 385 -23.53 9.55 -16.87
C GLU A 385 -24.76 8.71 -17.21
N HIS A 386 -24.65 7.80 -18.18
CA HIS A 386 -25.71 6.87 -18.57
C HIS A 386 -25.46 5.45 -18.03
N GLY A 387 -24.47 5.26 -17.16
CA GLY A 387 -24.11 3.96 -16.59
C GLY A 387 -23.32 3.05 -17.55
N ARG A 388 -22.95 3.52 -18.75
CA ARG A 388 -22.18 2.71 -19.70
C ARG A 388 -20.76 2.54 -19.22
N LEU A 389 -20.22 1.32 -19.34
CA LEU A 389 -18.84 1.03 -18.97
C LEU A 389 -17.87 1.59 -20.02
N LEU A 390 -16.86 2.29 -19.54
CA LEU A 390 -15.78 2.87 -20.32
C LEU A 390 -14.46 2.26 -19.87
N LEU A 391 -13.56 2.02 -20.82
CA LEU A 391 -12.18 1.63 -20.60
C LEU A 391 -11.26 2.73 -21.12
N THR A 392 -10.56 3.42 -20.22
CA THR A 392 -9.53 4.39 -20.56
C THR A 392 -8.15 3.76 -20.44
N VAL A 393 -7.39 3.79 -21.53
CA VAL A 393 -5.99 3.36 -21.58
C VAL A 393 -5.09 4.58 -21.46
N ILE A 394 -4.13 4.52 -20.54
CA ILE A 394 -3.18 5.60 -20.27
C ILE A 394 -1.79 5.09 -20.60
N LYS A 395 -1.13 5.75 -21.57
CA LYS A 395 0.26 5.46 -21.94
C LYS A 395 1.07 6.75 -21.95
N ARG A 396 2.30 6.67 -21.42
CA ARG A 396 3.20 7.83 -21.27
C ARG A 396 3.40 8.64 -22.56
N CYS A 397 3.50 7.98 -23.71
CA CYS A 397 3.78 8.63 -25.00
C CYS A 397 2.54 8.96 -25.84
N VAL A 398 1.36 8.42 -25.47
CA VAL A 398 0.15 8.46 -26.33
C VAL A 398 -1.00 9.23 -25.66
N GLY A 399 -0.91 9.47 -24.36
CA GLY A 399 -1.97 10.12 -23.58
C GLY A 399 -3.09 9.15 -23.21
N PHE A 400 -4.31 9.68 -23.14
CA PHE A 400 -5.52 8.96 -22.73
C PHE A 400 -6.35 8.59 -23.96
N ARG A 401 -6.81 7.35 -24.04
CA ARG A 401 -7.78 6.91 -25.05
C ARG A 401 -8.89 6.13 -24.37
N THR A 402 -10.13 6.57 -24.57
CA THR A 402 -11.30 5.97 -23.94
C THR A 402 -12.11 5.20 -24.97
N TYR A 403 -12.44 3.96 -24.62
CA TYR A 403 -13.22 3.03 -25.41
C TYR A 403 -14.46 2.61 -24.61
N GLN A 404 -15.53 2.21 -25.28
CA GLN A 404 -16.69 1.64 -24.60
C GLN A 404 -16.45 0.14 -24.35
N LEU A 405 -16.87 -0.36 -23.19
CA LEU A 405 -16.92 -1.81 -22.91
C LEU A 405 -18.34 -2.32 -23.13
N LEU A 406 -18.45 -3.43 -23.84
CA LEU A 406 -19.71 -4.07 -24.22
C LEU A 406 -19.76 -5.49 -23.64
N PRO A 407 -20.91 -5.95 -23.12
CA PRO A 407 -21.05 -7.28 -22.51
C PRO A 407 -21.09 -8.45 -23.51
N TYR A 408 -20.94 -8.19 -24.82
CA TYR A 408 -21.04 -9.21 -25.88
C TYR A 408 -19.81 -9.19 -26.76
N ALA A 409 -19.39 -10.38 -27.23
CA ALA A 409 -18.28 -10.52 -28.17
C ALA A 409 -18.61 -9.84 -29.51
N SER A 410 -18.11 -8.62 -29.69
CA SER A 410 -18.07 -7.97 -31.00
C SER A 410 -16.78 -8.37 -31.73
N THR A 411 -16.87 -8.73 -33.01
CA THR A 411 -15.69 -8.94 -33.84
C THR A 411 -14.95 -7.62 -34.01
N LEU A 412 -13.76 -7.51 -33.41
CA LEU A 412 -12.91 -6.33 -33.52
C LEU A 412 -12.19 -6.32 -34.87
N THR A 413 -12.51 -5.36 -35.73
CA THR A 413 -11.84 -5.17 -37.02
C THR A 413 -10.73 -4.13 -36.94
N ARG A 414 -10.81 -3.18 -36.01
CA ARG A 414 -9.85 -2.08 -35.89
C ARG A 414 -8.57 -2.52 -35.16
N PRO A 415 -7.37 -2.28 -35.72
CA PRO A 415 -6.10 -2.70 -35.11
C PRO A 415 -5.82 -2.09 -33.72
N ASP A 416 -6.30 -0.87 -33.46
CA ASP A 416 -6.13 -0.22 -32.17
C ASP A 416 -7.05 -0.84 -31.10
N CYS A 417 -8.32 -1.11 -31.42
CA CYS A 417 -9.24 -1.78 -30.50
C CYS A 417 -8.77 -3.22 -30.19
N GLN A 418 -8.26 -3.96 -31.17
CA GLN A 418 -7.65 -5.27 -30.96
C GLN A 418 -6.48 -5.22 -29.97
N LYS A 419 -5.58 -4.23 -30.08
CA LYS A 419 -4.46 -4.05 -29.14
C LYS A 419 -4.94 -3.75 -27.73
N VAL A 420 -5.99 -2.94 -27.58
CA VAL A 420 -6.56 -2.62 -26.26
C VAL A 420 -7.24 -3.84 -25.65
N GLN A 421 -7.98 -4.62 -26.44
CA GLN A 421 -8.55 -5.89 -25.98
C GLN A 421 -7.46 -6.88 -25.51
N GLN A 422 -6.37 -7.00 -26.26
CA GLN A 422 -5.23 -7.83 -25.86
C GLN A 422 -4.62 -7.35 -24.53
N LEU A 423 -4.51 -6.05 -24.33
CA LEU A 423 -4.00 -5.47 -23.08
C LEU A 423 -4.95 -5.75 -21.89
N LEU A 424 -6.26 -5.64 -22.09
CA LEU A 424 -7.26 -6.01 -21.09
C LEU A 424 -7.19 -7.51 -20.74
N ASN A 425 -7.08 -8.37 -21.75
CA ASN A 425 -6.95 -9.81 -21.55
C ASN A 425 -5.66 -10.16 -20.78
N LYS A 426 -4.54 -9.50 -21.12
CA LYS A 426 -3.27 -9.63 -20.39
C LYS A 426 -3.42 -9.21 -18.93
N ALA A 427 -4.09 -8.09 -18.65
CA ALA A 427 -4.37 -7.64 -17.28
C ALA A 427 -5.14 -8.71 -16.50
N CYS A 428 -6.21 -9.26 -17.10
CA CYS A 428 -7.04 -10.29 -16.45
C CYS A 428 -6.23 -11.57 -16.17
N GLN A 429 -5.41 -12.03 -17.12
CA GLN A 429 -4.53 -13.18 -16.94
C GLN A 429 -3.54 -13.00 -15.78
N LEU A 430 -2.89 -11.82 -15.71
CA LEU A 430 -1.97 -11.53 -14.61
C LEU A 430 -2.68 -11.48 -13.26
N LEU A 431 -3.94 -11.06 -13.22
CA LEU A 431 -4.74 -10.98 -11.99
C LEU A 431 -5.31 -12.33 -11.51
N GLU A 432 -5.61 -13.27 -12.42
CA GLU A 432 -6.12 -14.61 -12.08
C GLU A 432 -5.02 -15.57 -11.59
N GLY A 433 -3.78 -15.40 -12.08
CA GLY A 433 -2.66 -16.32 -11.82
C GLY A 433 -2.78 -17.66 -12.55
N GLU A 434 -1.71 -18.46 -12.55
CA GLU A 434 -1.60 -19.70 -13.36
C GLU A 434 -2.68 -20.78 -13.04
N LYS A 435 -3.37 -20.69 -11.90
CA LYS A 435 -4.38 -21.69 -11.50
C LYS A 435 -5.70 -21.62 -12.30
N ALA A 436 -5.96 -20.56 -13.07
CA ALA A 436 -7.20 -20.44 -13.86
C ALA A 436 -7.08 -20.92 -15.31
N LEU A 437 -5.87 -21.18 -15.82
CA LEU A 437 -5.66 -21.71 -17.18
C LEU A 437 -6.31 -23.09 -17.39
N LEU A 438 -6.56 -23.85 -16.32
CA LEU A 438 -7.22 -25.15 -16.35
C LEU A 438 -8.77 -25.09 -16.38
N GLN A 439 -9.39 -23.93 -16.13
CA GLN A 439 -10.86 -23.79 -16.21
C GLN A 439 -11.36 -23.06 -17.46
N ARG A 440 -10.46 -22.57 -18.32
CA ARG A 440 -10.85 -21.97 -19.63
C ARG A 440 -11.19 -23.01 -20.70
N THR A 441 -11.21 -24.30 -20.36
CA THR A 441 -11.79 -25.35 -21.20
C THR A 441 -13.27 -25.53 -20.85
N TYR A 442 -14.13 -24.64 -21.32
CA TYR A 442 -15.56 -24.96 -21.47
C TYR A 442 -16.03 -24.63 -22.89
N CYS A 443 -16.01 -25.72 -23.67
CA CYS A 443 -16.95 -26.15 -24.68
C CYS A 443 -17.83 -25.07 -25.33
N ALA A 444 -17.49 -24.74 -26.57
CA ALA A 444 -18.52 -24.49 -27.56
C ALA A 444 -19.37 -25.76 -27.68
N THR A 445 -20.54 -25.80 -27.04
CA THR A 445 -21.62 -26.67 -27.51
C THR A 445 -22.38 -25.91 -28.57
N GLN A 446 -22.19 -26.35 -29.81
CA GLN A 446 -23.16 -26.15 -30.89
C GLN A 446 -24.53 -26.62 -30.39
N CYS A 447 -25.53 -25.76 -30.51
CA CYS A 447 -26.90 -26.13 -30.87
C CYS A 447 -27.36 -25.11 -31.90
#